data_AF-A0A502KX60-F1
#
_entry.id   AF-A0A502KX60-F1
#
_cell.length_a   1.000
_cell.length_b   1.000
_cell.length_c   1.000
_cell.angle_alpha   90.00
_cell.angle_beta   90.00
_cell.angle_gamma   90.00
#
_symmetry.space_group_name_H-M   'P 1'
#
loop_
_entity.id
_entity.type
_entity.pdbx_description
1 polymer ?
#
loop_
_entity_poly.entity_id
_entity_poly.type
_entity_poly.pdbx_seq_one_letter_code
_entity_poly.pdbx_strand_id
1 'polypeptide(L)'
;MSIGNQITGQLNSIEDFIENSSVYLFPVKVLGWIVLLLALIITNFIAIAKWPLSAISRKFYKKELVLGDPIDITSENELQKVVSEQDTVLLDFWAEWCGPCLLMNNTITNIAQEYAGKVSVVKVDVSLNSTLSKLYAVKGLPTIIVFKNGDEVIRKSGSLTKNQLVELIK
;
A
#
# COMPACT_ATOMS: atom_id res chain seq x y z
N MET A 1 -26.56 28.69 19.25
CA MET A 1 -27.53 27.78 18.60
C MET A 1 -26.71 26.78 17.80
N SER A 2 -26.84 25.47 18.07
CA SER A 2 -25.94 24.44 17.50
C SER A 2 -26.13 24.33 15.98
N ILE A 3 -25.03 24.15 15.23
CA ILE A 3 -25.03 23.89 13.78
C ILE A 3 -25.97 22.74 13.43
N GLY A 4 -26.09 21.75 14.32
CA GLY A 4 -27.04 20.64 14.18
C GLY A 4 -28.50 21.10 14.05
N ASN A 5 -28.92 22.14 14.79
CA ASN A 5 -30.30 22.65 14.75
C ASN A 5 -30.60 23.45 13.47
N GLN A 6 -29.58 24.07 12.85
CA GLN A 6 -29.74 24.73 11.55
C GLN A 6 -29.85 23.71 10.41
N ILE A 7 -29.07 22.62 10.48
CA ILE A 7 -29.12 21.56 9.49
C ILE A 7 -30.46 20.81 9.56
N THR A 8 -30.93 20.45 10.76
CA THR A 8 -32.23 19.79 10.92
C THR A 8 -33.39 20.67 10.48
N GLY A 9 -33.33 21.99 10.77
CA GLY A 9 -34.33 22.93 10.28
C GLY A 9 -34.39 23.01 8.74
N GLN A 10 -33.24 22.98 8.06
CA GLN A 10 -33.22 22.98 6.60
C GLN A 10 -33.72 21.66 6.00
N LEU A 11 -33.38 20.53 6.61
CA LEU A 11 -33.87 19.22 6.17
C LEU A 11 -35.40 19.13 6.26
N ASN A 12 -35.99 19.57 7.38
CA ASN A 12 -37.45 19.57 7.54
C ASN A 12 -38.17 20.49 6.53
N SER A 13 -37.60 21.66 6.22
CA SER A 13 -38.18 22.56 5.22
C SER A 13 -38.16 21.98 3.79
N ILE A 14 -37.17 21.13 3.51
CA ILE A 14 -37.06 20.42 2.23
C ILE A 14 -38.07 19.28 2.18
N GLU A 15 -38.28 18.55 3.28
CA GLU A 15 -39.32 17.52 3.40
C GLU A 15 -40.73 18.12 3.22
N ASP A 16 -41.05 19.24 3.90
CA ASP A 16 -42.34 19.93 3.75
C ASP A 16 -42.60 20.40 2.30
N PHE A 17 -41.56 20.90 1.63
CA PHE A 17 -41.64 21.28 0.22
C PHE A 17 -41.85 20.06 -0.69
N ILE A 18 -41.21 18.93 -0.37
CA ILE A 18 -41.37 17.67 -1.12
C ILE A 18 -42.78 17.10 -0.89
N GLU A 19 -43.36 17.17 0.31
CA GLU A 19 -44.70 16.65 0.58
C GLU A 19 -45.81 17.51 -0.05
N ASN A 20 -45.67 18.84 -0.04
CA ASN A 20 -46.70 19.76 -0.54
C ASN A 20 -46.55 20.18 -2.02
N SER A 21 -45.51 19.71 -2.73
CA SER A 21 -45.35 20.02 -4.16
C SER A 21 -46.44 19.35 -5.01
N SER A 22 -46.96 20.05 -6.04
CA SER A 22 -48.09 19.56 -6.84
C SER A 22 -47.87 18.17 -7.46
N VAL A 23 -48.95 17.40 -7.60
CA VAL A 23 -48.96 16.07 -8.24
C VAL A 23 -48.38 16.09 -9.66
N TYR A 24 -48.42 17.22 -10.37
CA TYR A 24 -47.81 17.37 -11.70
C TYR A 24 -46.27 17.31 -11.73
N LEU A 25 -45.61 17.48 -10.57
CA LEU A 25 -44.15 17.33 -10.43
C LEU A 25 -43.73 15.89 -10.09
N PHE A 26 -44.69 15.00 -9.84
CA PHE A 26 -44.45 13.57 -9.59
C PHE A 26 -43.57 12.90 -10.67
N PRO A 27 -43.81 13.06 -11.98
CA PRO A 27 -42.93 12.48 -13.01
C PRO A 27 -41.49 13.01 -12.96
N VAL A 28 -41.30 14.28 -12.59
CA VAL A 28 -39.95 14.89 -12.44
C VAL A 28 -39.21 14.29 -11.24
N LYS A 29 -39.91 14.03 -10.13
CA LYS A 29 -39.33 13.35 -8.97
C LYS A 29 -38.94 11.91 -9.28
N VAL A 30 -39.80 11.16 -9.95
CA VAL A 30 -39.50 9.78 -10.37
C VAL A 30 -38.28 9.75 -11.30
N LEU A 31 -38.18 10.68 -12.25
CA LEU A 31 -36.99 10.86 -13.09
C LEU A 31 -35.74 11.15 -12.24
N GLY A 32 -35.83 12.04 -11.24
CA GLY A 32 -34.73 12.35 -10.33
C GLY A 32 -34.24 11.13 -9.55
N TRP A 33 -35.16 10.33 -9.00
CA TRP A 33 -34.84 9.09 -8.29
C TRP A 33 -34.23 8.02 -9.23
N ILE A 34 -34.73 7.90 -10.46
CA ILE A 34 -34.15 7.01 -11.47
C ILE A 34 -32.73 7.44 -11.84
N VAL A 35 -32.48 8.73 -12.03
CA VAL A 35 -31.15 9.27 -12.33
C VAL A 35 -30.17 9.02 -11.18
N LEU A 36 -30.60 9.25 -9.93
CA LEU A 36 -29.78 8.96 -8.74
C LEU A 36 -29.47 7.46 -8.62
N LEU A 37 -30.47 6.60 -8.84
CA LEU A 37 -30.30 5.15 -8.80
C LEU A 37 -29.32 4.67 -9.88
N LEU A 38 -29.44 5.19 -11.11
CA LEU A 38 -28.52 4.88 -12.21
C LEU A 38 -27.10 5.38 -11.91
N ALA A 39 -26.93 6.57 -11.34
CA ALA A 39 -25.62 7.08 -10.94
C ALA A 39 -24.94 6.19 -9.88
N LEU A 40 -25.71 5.67 -8.92
CA LEU A 40 -25.21 4.76 -7.88
C LEU A 40 -24.82 3.39 -8.46
N ILE A 41 -25.63 2.86 -9.39
CA ILE A 41 -25.31 1.61 -10.10
C ILE A 41 -24.06 1.78 -10.96
N ILE A 42 -23.91 2.90 -11.68
CA ILE A 42 -22.76 3.17 -12.54
C ILE A 42 -21.48 3.29 -11.70
N THR A 43 -21.50 4.01 -10.58
CA THR A 43 -20.33 4.14 -9.70
C THR A 43 -19.92 2.80 -9.09
N ASN A 44 -20.88 1.96 -8.71
CA ASN A 44 -20.61 0.60 -8.24
C ASN A 44 -20.04 -0.29 -9.37
N PHE A 45 -20.59 -0.20 -10.59
CA PHE A 45 -20.08 -0.95 -11.73
C PHE A 45 -18.65 -0.55 -12.12
N ILE A 46 -18.34 0.75 -12.09
CA ILE A 46 -16.97 1.25 -12.32
C ILE A 46 -16.00 0.70 -11.25
N ALA A 47 -16.42 0.66 -9.98
CA ALA A 47 -15.61 0.08 -8.90
C ALA A 47 -15.35 -1.41 -9.11
N ILE A 48 -16.40 -2.18 -9.46
CA ILE A 48 -16.31 -3.61 -9.76
C ILE A 48 -15.44 -3.86 -11.00
N ALA A 49 -15.55 -3.05 -12.05
CA ALA A 49 -14.78 -3.19 -13.29
C ALA A 49 -13.30 -2.77 -13.14
N LYS A 50 -12.98 -1.82 -12.25
CA LYS A 50 -11.57 -1.47 -11.94
C LYS A 50 -10.81 -2.61 -11.26
N TRP A 51 -11.49 -3.44 -10.45
CA TRP A 51 -10.85 -4.53 -9.72
C TRP A 51 -10.16 -5.58 -10.62
N PRO A 52 -10.82 -6.19 -11.63
CA PRO A 52 -10.19 -7.15 -12.54
C PRO A 52 -9.17 -6.50 -13.48
N LEU A 53 -9.40 -5.26 -13.93
CA LEU A 53 -8.41 -4.52 -14.73
C LEU A 53 -7.13 -4.25 -13.93
N SER A 54 -7.24 -3.93 -12.63
CA SER A 54 -6.07 -3.77 -11.76
C SER A 54 -5.28 -5.08 -11.60
N ALA A 55 -5.97 -6.22 -11.50
CA ALA A 55 -5.35 -7.54 -11.38
C ALA A 55 -4.65 -7.95 -12.68
N ILE A 56 -5.25 -7.67 -13.84
CA ILE A 56 -4.64 -7.91 -15.15
C ILE A 56 -3.44 -6.96 -15.35
N SER A 57 -3.57 -5.67 -15.01
CA SER A 57 -2.46 -4.71 -15.14
C SER A 57 -1.24 -5.09 -14.30
N ARG A 58 -1.44 -5.66 -13.10
CA ARG A 58 -0.35 -6.18 -12.27
C ARG A 58 0.40 -7.34 -12.91
N LYS A 59 -0.29 -8.16 -13.71
CA LYS A 59 0.34 -9.27 -14.46
C LYS A 59 1.22 -8.77 -15.60
N PHE A 60 0.86 -7.64 -16.22
CA PHE A 60 1.64 -7.01 -17.30
C PHE A 60 2.69 -6.01 -16.80
N TYR A 61 2.55 -5.48 -15.57
CA TYR A 61 3.53 -4.61 -14.91
C TYR A 61 4.59 -5.40 -14.11
N LYS A 62 4.62 -6.74 -14.21
CA LYS A 62 5.74 -7.52 -13.70
C LYS A 62 6.97 -7.19 -14.55
N LYS A 63 7.66 -6.12 -14.16
CA LYS A 63 8.97 -5.71 -14.66
C LYS A 63 9.84 -6.96 -14.72
N GLU A 64 10.40 -7.23 -15.90
CA GLU A 64 11.41 -8.27 -16.10
C GLU A 64 12.42 -8.18 -14.95
N LEU A 65 12.72 -9.29 -14.26
CA LEU A 65 13.67 -9.31 -13.15
C LEU A 65 15.02 -8.84 -13.68
N VAL A 66 15.30 -7.54 -13.54
CA VAL A 66 16.55 -6.94 -13.97
C VAL A 66 17.55 -7.18 -12.86
N LEU A 67 18.81 -7.45 -13.22
CA LEU A 67 19.89 -7.52 -12.25
C LEU A 67 19.87 -6.28 -11.35
N GLY A 68 19.72 -6.46 -10.03
CA GLY A 68 19.58 -5.37 -9.07
C GLY A 68 18.16 -5.01 -8.67
N ASP A 69 17.13 -5.78 -9.02
CA ASP A 69 15.81 -5.61 -8.39
C ASP A 69 15.77 -6.24 -6.99
N PRO A 70 14.95 -5.71 -6.04
CA PRO A 70 14.79 -6.31 -4.72
C PRO A 70 14.29 -7.75 -4.79
N ILE A 71 14.85 -8.62 -3.95
CA ILE A 71 14.50 -10.04 -3.87
C ILE A 71 13.41 -10.21 -2.83
N ASP A 72 12.22 -10.64 -3.25
CA ASP A 72 11.15 -11.02 -2.32
C ASP A 72 11.41 -12.43 -1.78
N ILE A 73 11.52 -12.55 -0.45
CA ILE A 73 11.77 -13.82 0.23
C ILE A 73 10.54 -14.26 1.02
N THR A 74 10.26 -15.56 0.99
CA THR A 74 9.15 -16.17 1.72
C THR A 74 9.56 -17.21 2.77
N SER A 75 10.83 -17.63 2.76
CA SER A 75 11.34 -18.62 3.69
C SER A 75 12.64 -18.19 4.38
N GLU A 76 12.86 -18.72 5.58
CA GLU A 76 14.10 -18.49 6.34
C GLU A 76 15.33 -19.05 5.63
N ASN A 77 15.21 -20.23 5.02
CA ASN A 77 16.32 -20.87 4.33
C ASN A 77 16.80 -20.03 3.14
N GLU A 78 15.89 -19.42 2.38
CA GLU A 78 16.24 -18.50 1.30
C GLU A 78 16.95 -17.25 1.83
N LEU A 79 16.45 -16.68 2.94
CA LEU A 79 17.08 -15.52 3.57
C LEU A 79 18.49 -15.84 4.06
N GLN A 80 18.67 -16.96 4.78
CA GLN A 80 19.99 -17.39 5.24
C GLN A 80 20.95 -17.66 4.07
N LYS A 81 20.45 -18.25 2.99
CA LYS A 81 21.24 -18.45 1.76
C LYS A 81 21.74 -17.11 1.19
N VAL A 82 20.86 -16.13 1.01
CA VAL A 82 21.26 -14.80 0.50
C VAL A 82 22.24 -14.11 1.45
N VAL A 83 22.00 -14.17 2.76
CA VAL A 83 22.86 -13.58 3.80
C VAL A 83 24.24 -14.21 3.85
N SER A 84 24.37 -15.49 3.51
CA SER A 84 25.66 -16.22 3.48
C SER A 84 26.40 -16.10 2.15
N GLU A 85 25.70 -15.90 1.04
CA GLU A 85 26.29 -15.77 -0.30
C GLU A 85 26.74 -14.35 -0.64
N GLN A 86 26.30 -13.34 0.12
CA GLN A 86 26.47 -11.93 -0.21
C GLN A 86 27.20 -11.18 0.90
N ASP A 87 28.17 -10.34 0.53
CA ASP A 87 28.98 -9.57 1.48
C ASP A 87 28.14 -8.56 2.27
N THR A 88 27.10 -7.98 1.65
CA THR A 88 26.20 -7.02 2.29
C THR A 88 24.76 -7.26 1.82
N VAL A 89 23.85 -7.40 2.78
CA VAL A 89 22.41 -7.58 2.53
C VAL A 89 21.62 -6.51 3.27
N LEU A 90 20.78 -5.77 2.54
CA LEU A 90 19.80 -4.86 3.12
C LEU A 90 18.43 -5.55 3.11
N LEU A 91 17.91 -5.84 4.29
CA LEU A 91 16.64 -6.51 4.50
C LEU A 91 15.57 -5.49 4.90
N ASP A 92 14.47 -5.42 4.14
CA ASP A 92 13.32 -4.55 4.39
C ASP A 92 12.07 -5.37 4.76
N PHE A 93 11.66 -5.27 6.03
CA PHE A 93 10.36 -5.78 6.48
C PHE A 93 9.26 -4.75 6.21
N TRP A 94 8.29 -5.14 5.39
CA TRP A 94 7.24 -4.25 4.90
C TRP A 94 5.87 -4.95 4.82
N ALA A 95 4.83 -4.20 4.41
CA ALA A 95 3.50 -4.73 4.10
C ALA A 95 2.70 -3.79 3.18
N GLU A 96 1.70 -4.31 2.45
CA GLU A 96 0.83 -3.50 1.57
C GLU A 96 -0.02 -2.46 2.33
N TRP A 97 -0.39 -2.75 3.58
CA TRP A 97 -1.15 -1.83 4.44
C TRP A 97 -0.26 -0.78 5.14
N CYS A 98 1.06 -0.85 4.95
CA CYS A 98 2.01 0.10 5.54
C CYS A 98 2.27 1.28 4.59
N GLY A 99 1.57 2.40 4.81
CA GLY A 99 1.74 3.63 4.01
C GLY A 99 3.20 4.11 3.89
N PRO A 100 3.96 4.27 4.99
CA PRO A 100 5.37 4.67 4.91
C PRO A 100 6.26 3.70 4.13
N CYS A 101 5.95 2.40 4.15
CA CYS A 101 6.69 1.39 3.39
C CYS A 101 6.49 1.58 1.88
N LEU A 102 5.26 1.86 1.44
CA LEU A 102 4.96 2.11 0.04
C LEU A 102 5.70 3.34 -0.51
N LEU A 103 5.88 4.38 0.32
CA LEU A 103 6.66 5.56 -0.04
C LEU A 103 8.15 5.24 -0.20
N MET A 104 8.69 4.35 0.62
CA MET A 104 10.09 3.92 0.54
C MET A 104 10.37 2.95 -0.61
N ASN A 105 9.35 2.26 -1.14
CA ASN A 105 9.52 1.20 -2.13
C ASN A 105 10.35 1.65 -3.34
N ASN A 106 10.09 2.85 -3.89
CA ASN A 106 10.88 3.40 -5.00
C ASN A 106 12.33 3.65 -4.61
N THR A 107 12.58 4.11 -3.39
CA THR A 107 13.94 4.35 -2.88
C THR A 107 14.70 3.05 -2.70
N ILE A 108 14.05 2.03 -2.13
CA ILE A 108 14.62 0.69 -1.95
C ILE A 108 14.96 0.05 -3.29
N THR A 109 14.04 0.11 -4.26
CA THR A 109 14.29 -0.37 -5.63
C THR A 109 15.45 0.37 -6.29
N ASN A 110 15.53 1.69 -6.16
CA ASN A 110 16.65 2.45 -6.73
C ASN A 110 17.99 2.08 -6.09
N ILE A 111 18.03 1.84 -4.77
CA ILE A 111 19.24 1.39 -4.08
C ILE A 111 19.66 -0.01 -4.56
N ALA A 112 18.71 -0.92 -4.71
CA ALA A 112 18.98 -2.26 -5.23
C ALA A 112 19.65 -2.20 -6.62
N GLN A 113 19.18 -1.28 -7.47
CA GLN A 113 19.71 -1.10 -8.82
C GLN A 113 21.06 -0.36 -8.83
N GLU A 114 21.20 0.72 -8.07
CA GLU A 114 22.43 1.53 -7.99
C GLU A 114 23.61 0.75 -7.38
N TYR A 115 23.32 -0.17 -6.45
CA TYR A 115 24.32 -0.97 -5.73
C TYR A 115 24.31 -2.45 -6.15
N ALA A 116 23.73 -2.77 -7.31
CA ALA A 116 23.69 -4.11 -7.86
C ALA A 116 25.10 -4.74 -7.87
N GLY A 117 25.22 -5.97 -7.36
CA GLY A 117 26.48 -6.70 -7.25
C GLY A 117 27.36 -6.33 -6.05
N LYS A 118 27.02 -5.27 -5.29
CA LYS A 118 27.68 -4.93 -4.01
C LYS A 118 26.77 -5.13 -2.81
N VAL A 119 25.48 -4.82 -2.98
CA VAL A 119 24.46 -4.96 -1.95
C VAL A 119 23.30 -5.74 -2.53
N SER A 120 22.93 -6.81 -1.85
CA SER A 120 21.69 -7.52 -2.15
C SER A 120 20.55 -6.95 -1.32
N VAL A 121 19.53 -6.42 -1.99
CA VAL A 121 18.33 -5.90 -1.31
C VAL A 121 17.28 -6.99 -1.27
N VAL A 122 16.81 -7.29 -0.07
CA VAL A 122 15.83 -8.33 0.22
C VAL A 122 14.61 -7.70 0.86
N LYS A 123 13.42 -8.13 0.45
CA LYS A 123 12.15 -7.68 1.00
C LYS A 123 11.39 -8.85 1.60
N VAL A 124 10.80 -8.61 2.77
CA VAL A 124 9.95 -9.59 3.46
C VAL A 124 8.62 -8.94 3.79
N ASP A 125 7.55 -9.41 3.15
CA ASP A 125 6.19 -9.03 3.51
C ASP A 125 5.78 -9.74 4.80
N VAL A 126 5.53 -8.97 5.86
CA VAL A 126 5.15 -9.52 7.17
C VAL A 126 3.74 -10.12 7.18
N SER A 127 2.89 -9.73 6.23
CA SER A 127 1.53 -10.24 6.05
C SER A 127 1.55 -11.68 5.55
N LEU A 128 2.55 -12.01 4.72
CA LEU A 128 2.75 -13.35 4.17
C LEU A 128 3.70 -14.18 5.04
N ASN A 129 4.65 -13.53 5.74
CA ASN A 129 5.74 -14.20 6.43
C ASN A 129 5.78 -13.87 7.94
N SER A 130 4.71 -14.25 8.65
CA SER A 130 4.58 -13.98 10.10
C SER A 130 5.66 -14.66 10.95
N THR A 131 6.13 -15.85 10.54
CA THR A 131 7.20 -16.58 11.24
C THR A 131 8.53 -15.83 11.18
N LEU A 132 8.95 -15.37 9.98
CA LEU A 132 10.15 -14.56 9.81
C LEU A 132 10.08 -13.26 10.62
N SER A 133 8.92 -12.60 10.59
CA SER A 133 8.69 -11.36 11.34
C SER A 133 8.88 -11.56 12.84
N LYS A 134 8.42 -12.70 13.38
CA LYS A 134 8.61 -13.07 14.79
C LYS A 134 10.06 -13.43 15.10
N LEU A 135 10.70 -14.22 14.24
CA LEU A 135 12.09 -14.66 14.39
C LEU A 135 13.04 -13.47 14.49
N TYR A 136 12.87 -12.49 13.60
CA TYR A 136 13.65 -11.24 13.61
C TYR A 136 13.08 -10.18 14.57
N ALA A 137 12.11 -10.54 15.43
CA ALA A 137 11.51 -9.66 16.43
C ALA A 137 11.07 -8.28 15.88
N VAL A 138 10.43 -8.27 14.70
CA VAL A 138 9.93 -7.05 14.04
C VAL A 138 8.74 -6.51 14.83
N LYS A 139 8.91 -5.34 15.46
CA LYS A 139 7.88 -4.70 16.32
C LYS A 139 7.09 -3.59 15.61
N GLY A 140 7.54 -3.17 14.44
CA GLY A 140 6.92 -2.10 13.67
C GLY A 140 7.46 -2.04 12.25
N LEU A 141 6.70 -1.43 11.35
CA LEU A 141 7.05 -1.28 9.94
C LEU A 141 7.30 0.19 9.58
N PRO A 142 8.17 0.46 8.59
CA PRO A 142 9.15 -0.49 8.07
C PRO A 142 10.23 -0.81 9.12
N THR A 143 10.88 -1.97 9.00
CA THR A 143 12.11 -2.26 9.75
C THR A 143 13.18 -2.70 8.77
N ILE A 144 14.29 -1.97 8.78
CA ILE A 144 15.47 -2.23 7.96
C ILE A 144 16.52 -2.91 8.83
N ILE A 145 17.10 -3.99 8.32
CA ILE A 145 18.24 -4.69 8.92
C ILE A 145 19.33 -4.79 7.87
N VAL A 146 20.58 -4.52 8.24
CA VAL A 146 21.74 -4.73 7.36
C VAL A 146 22.57 -5.87 7.92
N PHE A 147 22.84 -6.85 7.07
CA PHE A 147 23.81 -7.90 7.32
C PHE A 147 25.10 -7.59 6.57
N LYS A 148 26.25 -7.81 7.22
CA LYS A 148 27.55 -7.80 6.55
C LYS A 148 28.27 -9.10 6.89
N ASN A 149 28.72 -9.85 5.88
CA ASN A 149 29.38 -11.14 6.04
C ASN A 149 28.60 -12.14 6.92
N GLY A 150 27.27 -12.16 6.80
CA GLY A 150 26.40 -13.03 7.59
C GLY A 150 25.93 -12.47 8.94
N ASP A 151 26.59 -11.43 9.47
CA ASP A 151 26.27 -10.87 10.78
C ASP A 151 25.34 -9.66 10.69
N GLU A 152 24.34 -9.59 11.58
CA GLU A 152 23.50 -8.39 11.74
C GLU A 152 24.34 -7.25 12.34
N VAL A 153 24.61 -6.22 11.53
CA VAL A 153 25.43 -5.07 11.96
C VAL A 153 24.58 -3.86 12.36
N ILE A 154 23.43 -3.68 11.70
CA ILE A 154 22.60 -2.49 11.86
C ILE A 154 21.13 -2.89 11.81
N ARG A 155 20.34 -2.31 12.72
CA ARG A 155 18.88 -2.38 12.72
C ARG A 155 18.29 -1.00 12.93
N LYS A 156 17.32 -0.63 12.08
CA LYS A 156 16.57 0.62 12.19
C LYS A 156 15.09 0.38 11.91
N SER A 157 14.24 0.84 12.83
CA SER A 157 12.79 0.84 12.65
C SER A 157 12.30 2.23 12.26
N GLY A 158 11.24 2.27 11.46
CA GLY A 158 10.65 3.50 10.93
C GLY A 158 11.16 3.85 9.54
N SER A 159 10.49 4.84 8.93
CA SER A 159 10.80 5.26 7.57
C SER A 159 12.15 5.99 7.51
N LEU A 160 12.94 5.68 6.48
CA LEU A 160 14.27 6.24 6.26
C LEU A 160 14.33 6.95 4.90
N THR A 161 15.09 8.04 4.85
CA THR A 161 15.42 8.73 3.59
C THR A 161 16.47 7.96 2.79
N LYS A 162 16.60 8.26 1.49
CA LYS A 162 17.64 7.66 0.64
C LYS A 162 19.04 7.81 1.23
N ASN A 163 19.38 9.00 1.74
CA ASN A 163 20.70 9.28 2.30
C ASN A 163 20.98 8.42 3.54
N GLN A 164 19.98 8.25 4.41
CA GLN A 164 20.11 7.40 5.58
C GLN A 164 20.28 5.94 5.18
N LEU A 165 19.52 5.43 4.22
CA LEU A 165 19.67 4.05 3.72
C LEU A 165 21.06 3.81 3.12
N VAL A 166 21.57 4.77 2.33
CA VAL A 166 22.93 4.73 1.76
C VAL A 166 24.00 4.74 2.85
N GLU A 167 23.77 5.44 3.96
CA GLU A 167 24.69 5.43 5.10
C GLU A 167 24.77 4.06 5.79
N LEU A 168 23.67 3.30 5.85
CA LEU A 168 23.67 1.97 6.47
C LEU A 168 24.44 0.92 5.66
N ILE A 169 24.54 1.10 4.33
CA ILE A 169 25.17 0.11 3.42
C ILE A 169 26.62 0.44 3.07
N LYS A 170 27.12 1.63 3.42
CA LYS A 170 28.55 1.95 3.35
C LYS A 170 29.30 1.20 4.45
#